data_AF-A0A9D3W4Y9-F1
#
_entry.id   AF-A0A9D3W4Y9-F1
#
_cell.length_a   1.000
_cell.length_b   1.000
_cell.length_c   1.000
_cell.angle_alpha   90.00
_cell.angle_beta   90.00
_cell.angle_gamma   90.00
#
_symmetry.space_group_name_H-M   'P 1'
#
loop_
_entity.id
_entity.type
_entity.pdbx_description
1 polymer ?
#
loop_
_entity_poly.entity_id
_entity_poly.type
_entity_poly.pdbx_seq_one_letter_code
_entity_poly.pdbx_strand_id
1 'polypeptide(L)'
;MDEQFILRVPPSVAERINRLLSENASSSEDKSLDLEFSEDGRTGTFVIGNDRFPASVLDLPCVVESYKTYDDSALVKTADVGQMILVRESGEASPDVVEYRHGLTPPMRDARKRRFRREPDLNPELVQRVEKDLVNIMSGGTVENLDILDTNFSIVSLVIIFGNCW
;
A
#
# COMPACT_ATOMS: atom_id res chain seq x y z
N MET A 1 1.89 -14.92 -11.41
CA MET A 1 0.99 -13.88 -10.89
C MET A 1 1.51 -12.59 -11.47
N ASP A 2 0.64 -11.79 -12.08
CA ASP A 2 1.09 -10.57 -12.77
C ASP A 2 1.24 -9.44 -11.75
N GLU A 3 2.39 -8.78 -11.76
CA GLU A 3 2.66 -7.62 -10.92
C GLU A 3 2.38 -6.34 -11.71
N GLN A 4 1.61 -5.43 -11.10
CA GLN A 4 1.20 -4.18 -11.72
C GLN A 4 1.51 -3.01 -10.80
N PHE A 5 1.92 -1.90 -11.39
CA PHE A 5 2.26 -0.66 -10.68
C PHE A 5 1.73 0.55 -11.44
N ILE A 6 1.54 1.66 -10.72
CA ILE A 6 1.22 2.93 -11.37
C ILE A 6 2.51 3.64 -11.75
N LEU A 7 2.67 4.00 -13.02
CA LEU A 7 3.75 4.88 -13.47
C LEU A 7 3.22 6.33 -13.55
N ARG A 8 3.74 7.22 -12.70
CA ARG A 8 3.48 8.65 -12.77
C ARG A 8 4.70 9.37 -13.32
N VAL A 9 4.49 10.14 -14.38
CA VAL A 9 5.53 10.90 -15.07
C VAL A 9 5.17 12.39 -15.18
N PRO A 10 6.15 13.27 -15.39
CA PRO A 10 5.89 14.68 -15.72
C PRO A 10 5.08 14.80 -17.02
N PRO A 11 4.30 15.88 -17.21
CA PRO A 11 3.48 16.07 -18.42
C PRO A 11 4.28 15.98 -19.72
N SER A 12 5.49 16.54 -19.74
CA SER A 12 6.42 16.50 -20.88
C SER A 12 6.79 15.07 -21.29
N VAL A 13 6.99 14.18 -20.32
CA VAL A 13 7.28 12.76 -20.54
C VAL A 13 6.00 12.00 -20.92
N ALA A 14 4.86 12.33 -20.30
CA ALA A 14 3.57 11.70 -20.62
C ALA A 14 3.19 11.87 -22.10
N GLU A 15 3.37 13.06 -22.66
CA GLU A 15 3.11 13.32 -24.08
C GLU A 15 4.00 12.49 -25.02
N ARG A 16 5.24 12.24 -24.62
CA ARG A 16 6.16 11.36 -25.37
C ARG A 16 5.69 9.90 -25.30
N ILE A 17 5.36 9.41 -24.11
CA ILE A 17 4.85 8.04 -23.92
C ILE A 17 3.57 7.83 -24.73
N ASN A 18 2.62 8.77 -24.69
CA ASN A 18 1.37 8.67 -25.44
C ASN A 18 1.61 8.57 -26.96
N ARG A 19 2.54 9.38 -27.50
CA ARG A 19 2.93 9.27 -28.92
C ARG A 19 3.50 7.90 -29.24
N LEU A 20 4.41 7.39 -28.40
CA LEU A 20 5.01 6.06 -28.56
C LEU A 20 3.98 4.93 -28.54
N LEU A 21 2.97 5.02 -27.67
CA LEU A 21 1.91 4.02 -27.56
C LEU A 21 0.89 4.10 -28.72
N SER A 22 0.71 5.28 -29.31
CA SER A 22 -0.28 5.51 -30.38
C SER A 22 0.22 5.22 -31.79
N GLU A 23 1.51 5.42 -32.05
CA GLU A 23 2.11 5.16 -33.36
C GLU A 23 2.51 3.69 -33.47
N ASN A 24 1.90 2.94 -34.41
CA ASN A 24 2.30 1.57 -34.72
C ASN A 24 3.84 1.48 -34.83
N ALA A 25 4.44 0.59 -34.05
CA ALA A 25 5.86 0.48 -33.69
C ALA A 25 6.80 0.09 -34.86
N SER A 26 6.66 0.69 -36.03
CA SER A 26 7.31 0.25 -37.27
C SER A 26 8.40 1.18 -37.81
N SER A 27 8.86 2.19 -37.05
CA SER A 27 10.05 2.93 -37.45
C SER A 27 10.91 3.41 -36.28
N SER A 28 12.17 2.98 -36.38
CA SER A 28 13.42 3.48 -35.79
C SER A 28 13.70 3.25 -34.30
N GLU A 29 14.97 2.89 -34.08
CA GLU A 29 15.66 2.48 -32.85
C GLU A 29 15.68 3.54 -31.71
N ASP A 30 14.96 4.65 -31.86
CA ASP A 30 14.89 5.78 -30.91
C ASP A 30 13.72 5.69 -29.91
N LYS A 31 12.99 4.57 -29.90
CA LYS A 31 11.77 4.36 -29.11
C LYS A 31 11.99 3.46 -27.88
N SER A 32 13.16 3.52 -27.24
CA SER A 32 13.42 2.78 -26.01
C SER A 32 12.76 3.45 -24.81
N LEU A 33 12.06 2.65 -24.01
CA LEU A 33 11.57 3.00 -22.69
C LEU A 33 12.15 1.97 -21.71
N ASP A 34 12.86 2.46 -20.71
CA ASP A 34 13.54 1.59 -19.74
C ASP A 34 13.39 2.13 -18.31
N LEU A 35 13.48 1.22 -17.35
CA LEU A 35 13.36 1.46 -15.91
C LEU A 35 14.44 0.67 -15.19
N GLU A 36 15.49 1.37 -14.77
CA GLU A 36 16.60 0.79 -14.03
C GLU A 36 16.44 1.12 -12.54
N PHE A 37 16.41 0.11 -11.67
CA PHE A 37 16.35 0.31 -10.22
C PHE A 37 17.72 0.14 -9.57
N SER A 38 17.97 0.92 -8.52
CA SER A 38 19.13 0.77 -7.66
C SER A 38 18.95 -0.41 -6.69
N GLU A 39 20.02 -0.82 -6.02
CA GLU A 39 20.00 -1.95 -5.07
C GLU A 39 19.03 -1.77 -3.89
N ASP A 40 18.65 -0.52 -3.58
CA ASP A 40 17.68 -0.20 -2.53
C ASP A 40 16.23 -0.59 -2.90
N GLY A 41 15.97 -0.92 -4.17
CA GLY A 41 14.64 -1.24 -4.69
C GLY A 41 13.62 -0.09 -4.62
N ARG A 42 14.06 1.13 -4.27
CA ARG A 42 13.21 2.29 -4.02
C ARG A 42 13.58 3.47 -4.89
N THR A 43 14.83 3.57 -5.33
CA THR A 43 15.29 4.58 -6.27
C THR A 43 15.62 3.96 -7.61
N GLY A 44 15.44 4.73 -8.68
CA GLY A 44 15.71 4.26 -10.02
C GLY A 44 15.89 5.40 -11.02
N THR A 45 16.17 5.02 -12.25
CA THR A 45 16.27 5.92 -13.40
C THR A 45 15.29 5.47 -14.46
N PHE A 46 14.39 6.37 -14.85
CA PHE A 46 13.52 6.19 -16.00
C PHE A 46 14.20 6.76 -17.25
N VAL A 47 14.28 5.96 -18.30
CA VAL A 47 14.92 6.33 -19.57
C VAL A 47 13.89 6.34 -20.68
N ILE A 48 13.85 7.43 -21.45
CA ILE A 48 13.01 7.53 -22.65
C ILE A 48 13.81 8.18 -23.78
N GLY A 49 14.12 7.38 -24.80
CA GLY A 49 15.13 7.75 -25.81
C GLY A 49 16.48 8.01 -25.16
N ASN A 50 17.03 9.21 -25.31
CA ASN A 50 18.32 9.60 -24.72
C ASN A 50 18.21 10.30 -23.36
N ASP A 51 16.99 10.62 -22.91
CA ASP A 51 16.77 11.39 -21.69
C ASP A 51 16.61 10.47 -20.50
N ARG A 52 17.21 10.88 -19.37
CA ARG A 52 17.20 10.16 -18.10
C ARG A 52 16.51 10.99 -17.04
N PHE A 53 15.59 10.37 -16.31
CA PHE A 53 14.81 11.00 -15.27
C PHE A 53 14.94 10.23 -13.95
N PRO A 54 15.11 10.92 -12.81
CA PRO A 54 15.08 10.25 -11.52
C PRO A 54 13.69 9.66 -11.24
N ALA A 55 13.66 8.40 -10.83
CA ALA A 55 12.46 7.66 -10.45
C ALA A 55 12.52 7.21 -8.98
N SER A 56 11.37 7.10 -8.34
CA SER A 56 11.26 6.65 -6.94
C SER A 56 9.99 5.82 -6.75
N VAL A 57 10.10 4.69 -6.05
CA VAL A 57 8.99 3.78 -5.74
C VAL A 57 8.36 4.19 -4.43
N LEU A 58 7.11 4.65 -4.49
CA LEU A 58 6.33 5.11 -3.35
C LEU A 58 5.12 4.22 -3.09
N ASP A 59 4.80 4.05 -1.82
CA ASP A 59 3.65 3.26 -1.39
C ASP A 59 2.37 4.12 -1.47
N LEU A 60 1.35 3.64 -2.17
CA LEU A 60 0.06 4.32 -2.27
C LEU A 60 -0.71 4.17 -0.96
N PRO A 61 -1.44 5.22 -0.52
CA PRO A 61 -2.22 5.12 0.70
C PRO A 61 -3.45 4.23 0.54
N CYS A 62 -3.88 3.94 -0.70
CA CYS A 62 -5.06 3.13 -1.00
C CYS A 62 -4.65 1.95 -1.88
N VAL A 63 -5.21 0.78 -1.61
CA VAL A 63 -5.13 -0.37 -2.52
C VAL A 63 -5.97 -0.06 -3.75
N VAL A 64 -5.38 -0.26 -4.94
CA VAL A 64 -6.03 -0.04 -6.23
C VAL A 64 -6.16 -1.39 -6.92
N GLU A 65 -7.38 -1.79 -7.26
CA GLU A 65 -7.62 -3.04 -7.96
C GLU A 65 -7.70 -2.79 -9.46
N SER A 66 -7.01 -3.61 -10.25
CA SER A 66 -7.18 -3.63 -11.70
C SER A 66 -8.15 -4.73 -12.10
N TYR A 67 -9.00 -4.41 -13.08
CA TYR A 67 -9.98 -5.32 -13.62
C TYR A 67 -9.88 -5.33 -15.14
N LYS A 68 -10.12 -6.50 -15.73
CA LYS A 68 -10.34 -6.65 -17.16
C LYS A 68 -11.79 -7.04 -17.42
N THR A 69 -12.29 -6.64 -18.57
CA THR A 69 -13.64 -6.97 -19.01
C THR A 69 -13.66 -7.14 -20.53
N TYR A 70 -14.66 -7.88 -21.02
CA TYR A 70 -14.93 -8.04 -22.46
C TYR A 70 -16.21 -7.31 -22.87
N ASP A 71 -17.15 -7.12 -21.94
CA ASP A 71 -18.50 -6.63 -22.16
C ASP A 71 -18.85 -5.38 -21.32
N ASP A 72 -17.86 -4.82 -20.61
CA ASP A 72 -17.99 -3.69 -19.68
C ASP A 72 -18.96 -3.93 -18.51
N SER A 73 -19.36 -5.18 -18.27
CA SER A 73 -20.30 -5.57 -17.22
C SER A 73 -19.65 -6.60 -16.28
N ALA A 74 -19.12 -7.68 -16.83
CA ALA A 74 -18.39 -8.67 -16.07
C ALA A 74 -16.94 -8.20 -15.87
N LEU A 75 -16.64 -7.72 -14.67
CA LEU A 75 -15.28 -7.33 -14.26
C LEU A 75 -14.56 -8.52 -13.63
N VAL A 76 -13.40 -8.87 -14.16
CA VAL A 76 -12.52 -9.90 -13.59
C VAL A 76 -11.29 -9.23 -13.01
N LYS A 77 -11.07 -9.38 -11.71
CA LYS A 77 -9.90 -8.83 -11.00
C LYS A 77 -8.61 -9.45 -11.55
N THR A 78 -7.63 -8.60 -11.85
CA THR A 78 -6.32 -9.02 -12.38
C THR A 78 -5.18 -8.80 -11.40
N ALA A 79 -5.16 -7.68 -10.68
CA ALA A 79 -4.11 -7.39 -9.71
C ALA A 79 -4.56 -6.42 -8.61
N ASP A 80 -3.82 -6.44 -7.51
CA ASP A 80 -3.82 -5.42 -6.46
C ASP A 80 -2.58 -4.55 -6.63
N VAL A 81 -2.76 -3.24 -6.68
CA VAL A 81 -1.71 -2.25 -6.87
C VAL A 81 -1.62 -1.38 -5.63
N GLY A 82 -0.51 -1.54 -4.89
CA GLY A 82 -0.21 -0.76 -3.68
C GLY A 82 0.93 0.23 -3.86
N GLN A 83 1.57 0.28 -5.03
CA GLN A 83 2.79 1.07 -5.26
C GLN A 83 2.72 1.89 -6.55
N MET A 84 3.48 2.98 -6.57
CA MET A 84 3.63 3.89 -7.70
C MET A 84 5.11 4.17 -7.94
N ILE A 85 5.53 4.11 -9.19
CA ILE A 85 6.80 4.68 -9.64
C ILE A 85 6.55 6.14 -9.98
N LEU A 86 7.19 7.04 -9.24
CA LEU A 86 7.16 8.49 -9.47
C LEU A 86 8.42 8.91 -10.21
N VAL A 87 8.27 9.28 -11.47
CA VAL A 87 9.31 9.92 -12.28
C VAL A 87 9.22 11.42 -12.08
N ARG A 88 10.37 12.05 -11.85
CA ARG A 88 10.51 13.47 -11.51
C ARG A 88 11.35 14.20 -12.55
N GLU A 89 11.22 15.52 -12.62
CA GLU A 89 12.11 16.32 -13.45
C GLU A 89 13.51 16.46 -12.82
N SER A 90 14.51 16.69 -13.66
CA SER A 90 15.90 16.90 -13.23
C SER A 90 16.01 18.17 -12.39
N GLY A 91 16.23 18.01 -11.08
CA GLY A 91 16.36 19.11 -10.12
C GLY A 91 15.29 19.11 -9.02
N GLU A 92 14.24 18.29 -9.13
CA GLU A 92 13.30 18.09 -8.02
C GLU A 92 13.94 17.25 -6.90
N ALA A 93 13.64 17.61 -5.65
CA ALA A 93 14.11 16.85 -4.50
C ALA A 93 13.52 15.43 -4.49
N SER A 94 14.30 14.46 -4.01
CA SER A 94 13.78 13.12 -3.75
C SER A 94 12.69 13.17 -2.67
N PRO A 95 11.61 12.38 -2.81
CA PRO A 95 10.65 12.24 -1.73
C PRO A 95 11.35 11.68 -0.49
N ASP A 96 11.24 12.41 0.62
CA ASP A 96 11.82 12.05 1.92
C ASP A 96 11.01 10.95 2.63
N VAL A 97 9.77 10.74 2.18
CA VAL A 97 8.83 9.78 2.75
C VAL A 97 8.52 8.71 1.72
N VAL A 98 8.65 7.45 2.14
CA VAL A 98 8.36 6.25 1.35
C VAL A 98 6.88 6.19 0.93
N GLU A 99 6.02 6.72 1.78
CA GLU A 99 4.58 6.73 1.58
C GLU A 99 4.10 7.98 0.84
N TYR A 100 3.27 7.74 -0.19
CA TYR A 100 2.67 8.80 -0.96
C TYR A 100 1.47 9.43 -0.24
N ARG A 101 1.44 10.77 -0.23
CA ARG A 101 0.46 11.55 0.54
C ARG A 101 -0.98 11.47 0.02
N HIS A 102 -1.16 11.24 -1.27
CA HIS A 102 -2.47 11.34 -1.94
C HIS A 102 -2.89 10.00 -2.56
N GLY A 103 -4.19 9.73 -2.65
CA GLY A 103 -4.68 8.67 -3.55
C GLY A 103 -4.65 9.10 -5.02
N LEU A 104 -4.93 8.17 -5.93
CA LEU A 104 -4.94 8.44 -7.37
C LEU A 104 -6.05 9.40 -7.80
N THR A 105 -7.22 9.32 -7.17
CA THR A 105 -8.40 10.09 -7.57
C THR A 105 -8.49 11.43 -6.83
N PRO A 106 -9.05 12.50 -7.46
CA PRO A 106 -9.15 13.82 -6.82
C PRO A 106 -9.82 13.81 -5.44
N PRO A 107 -10.92 13.04 -5.22
CA PRO A 107 -11.51 12.93 -3.90
C PRO A 107 -10.60 12.32 -2.85
N MET A 108 -9.53 11.61 -3.22
CA MET A 108 -8.57 10.96 -2.31
C MET A 108 -7.32 11.80 -2.06
N ARG A 109 -7.34 13.10 -2.39
CA ARG A 109 -6.29 14.03 -1.96
C ARG A 109 -6.18 14.06 -0.43
N ASP A 110 -4.96 13.90 0.05
CA ASP A 110 -4.61 13.81 1.48
C ASP A 110 -5.37 12.70 2.23
N ALA A 111 -5.51 11.54 1.59
CA ALA A 111 -6.35 10.43 2.06
C ALA A 111 -6.11 10.08 3.53
N ARG A 112 -4.84 9.84 3.93
CA ARG A 112 -4.52 9.47 5.32
C ARG A 112 -4.85 10.54 6.34
N LYS A 113 -4.65 11.81 6.00
CA LYS A 113 -4.89 12.93 6.91
C LYS A 113 -6.37 13.27 7.05
N ARG A 114 -7.15 13.13 5.97
CA ARG A 114 -8.51 13.65 5.86
C ARG A 114 -9.61 12.58 5.89
N ARG A 115 -9.36 11.39 5.34
CA ARG A 115 -10.40 10.36 5.16
C ARG A 115 -10.18 9.14 6.03
N PHE A 116 -8.94 8.74 6.25
CA PHE A 116 -8.69 7.54 7.03
C PHE A 116 -8.95 7.82 8.50
N ARG A 117 -9.67 6.89 9.14
CA ARG A 117 -9.89 6.93 10.58
C ARG A 117 -8.52 6.85 11.25
N ARG A 118 -8.22 7.81 12.12
CA ARG A 118 -7.03 7.75 12.95
C ARG A 118 -7.17 6.60 13.93
N GLU A 119 -6.10 5.86 14.11
CA GLU A 119 -6.03 4.90 15.19
C GLU A 119 -6.11 5.64 16.52
N PRO A 120 -6.81 5.08 17.52
CA PRO A 120 -6.81 5.67 18.84
C PRO A 120 -5.37 5.73 19.36
N ASP A 121 -5.02 6.84 20.01
CA ASP A 121 -3.75 6.95 20.70
C ASP A 121 -3.82 6.02 21.93
N LEU A 122 -3.16 4.87 21.85
CA LEU A 122 -3.12 3.87 22.91
C LEU A 122 -1.87 4.09 23.76
N ASN A 123 -2.02 4.09 25.08
CA ASN A 123 -0.87 4.17 25.98
C ASN A 123 0.07 2.96 25.74
N PRO A 124 1.33 3.18 25.31
CA PRO A 124 2.28 2.09 25.03
C PRO A 124 2.46 1.13 26.21
N GLU A 125 2.44 1.64 27.44
CA GLU A 125 2.57 0.83 28.66
C GLU A 125 1.40 -0.13 28.84
N LEU A 126 0.18 0.33 28.50
CA LEU A 126 -1.01 -0.50 28.56
C LEU A 126 -0.97 -1.59 27.49
N VAL A 127 -0.57 -1.24 26.26
CA VAL A 127 -0.44 -2.20 25.15
C VAL A 127 0.56 -3.29 25.52
N GLN A 128 1.74 -2.93 26.03
CA GLN A 128 2.76 -3.88 26.43
C GLN A 128 2.28 -4.81 27.55
N ARG A 129 1.54 -4.29 28.53
CA ARG A 129 0.95 -5.11 29.60
C ARG A 129 -0.05 -6.12 29.04
N VAL A 130 -0.97 -5.66 28.20
CA VAL A 130 -1.99 -6.53 27.57
C VAL A 130 -1.33 -7.59 26.68
N GLU A 131 -0.31 -7.23 25.90
CA GLU A 131 0.44 -8.17 25.07
C GLU A 131 1.09 -9.26 25.92
N LYS A 132 1.77 -8.87 27.00
CA LYS A 132 2.40 -9.82 27.94
C LYS A 132 1.37 -10.76 28.57
N ASP A 133 0.25 -10.23 29.05
CA ASP A 133 -0.82 -11.04 29.65
C ASP A 133 -1.42 -12.01 28.63
N LEU A 134 -1.57 -11.60 27.37
CA LEU A 134 -2.12 -12.42 26.30
C LEU A 134 -1.17 -13.56 25.93
N VAL A 135 0.14 -13.29 25.85
CA VAL A 135 1.18 -14.33 25.66
C VAL A 135 1.15 -15.33 26.82
N ASN A 136 1.03 -14.84 28.06
CA ASN A 136 0.94 -15.69 29.25
C ASN A 136 -0.30 -16.59 29.20
N ILE A 137 -1.48 -16.05 28.87
CA ILE A 137 -2.72 -16.84 28.69
C ILE A 137 -2.55 -17.88 27.59
N MET A 138 -2.01 -17.51 26.44
CA MET A 138 -1.79 -18.45 25.33
C MET A 138 -0.83 -19.58 25.71
N SER A 139 0.11 -19.32 26.61
CA SER A 139 1.02 -20.33 27.17
C SER A 139 0.42 -21.18 28.30
N GLY A 140 -0.86 -20.96 28.64
CA GLY A 140 -1.56 -21.68 29.70
C GLY A 140 -1.38 -21.08 31.11
N GLY A 141 -0.80 -19.88 31.22
CA GLY A 141 -0.69 -19.13 32.47
C GLY A 141 -1.93 -18.27 32.75
N THR A 142 -1.93 -17.61 33.92
CA THR A 142 -2.96 -16.64 34.31
C THR A 142 -2.47 -15.20 34.12
N VAL A 143 -3.41 -14.25 34.10
CA VAL A 143 -3.11 -12.81 34.07
C VAL A 143 -2.39 -12.42 35.37
N GLU A 144 -1.37 -11.56 35.28
CA GLU A 144 -0.69 -11.05 36.48
C GLU A 144 -1.72 -10.31 37.37
N ASN A 145 -1.92 -10.78 38.62
CA ASN A 145 -2.93 -10.35 39.61
C ASN A 145 -4.30 -11.05 39.61
N LEU A 146 -4.45 -12.19 38.92
CA LEU A 146 -5.59 -13.10 39.11
C LEU A 146 -5.10 -14.46 39.61
N ASP A 147 -5.16 -14.64 40.93
CA ASP A 147 -5.05 -15.95 41.54
C ASP A 147 -6.41 -16.66 41.38
N ILE A 148 -6.46 -17.68 40.52
CA ILE A 148 -7.59 -18.60 40.51
C ILE A 148 -7.49 -19.39 41.80
N LEU A 149 -8.23 -18.96 42.82
CA LEU A 149 -8.46 -19.79 43.99
C LEU A 149 -9.31 -20.96 43.52
N ASP A 150 -8.69 -22.15 43.41
CA ASP A 150 -9.38 -23.43 43.27
C ASP A 150 -10.24 -23.71 44.51
N THR A 151 -11.30 -22.92 44.69
CA THR A 151 -12.36 -23.21 45.65
C THR A 151 -13.48 -23.84 44.86
N ASN A 152 -13.48 -25.19 44.81
CA ASN A 152 -14.62 -26.06 44.51
C ASN A 152 -15.84 -25.34 43.92
N PHE A 153 -15.75 -24.90 42.67
CA PHE A 153 -16.88 -24.32 41.96
C PHE A 153 -17.19 -25.23 40.78
N SER A 154 -18.37 -25.83 40.83
CA SER A 154 -19.00 -26.42 39.65
C SER A 154 -18.83 -25.45 38.49
N ILE A 155 -18.42 -25.96 37.33
CA ILE A 155 -18.28 -25.22 36.09
C ILE A 155 -19.57 -24.41 35.87
N VAL A 156 -19.56 -23.14 36.25
CA VAL A 156 -20.58 -22.20 35.80
C VAL A 156 -20.11 -21.83 34.41
N SER A 157 -20.71 -22.51 33.43
CA SER A 157 -20.60 -22.18 32.02
C SER A 157 -20.67 -20.66 31.85
N LEU A 158 -19.52 -20.03 31.57
CA LEU A 158 -19.49 -18.64 31.12
C LEU A 158 -19.98 -18.65 29.67
N VAL A 159 -21.30 -18.58 29.50
CA VAL A 159 -21.92 -18.37 28.19
C VAL A 159 -21.61 -16.94 27.79
N ILE A 160 -20.58 -16.75 26.97
CA ILE A 160 -20.34 -15.51 26.25
C ILE A 160 -21.40 -15.44 25.16
N ILE A 161 -22.49 -14.71 25.42
CA ILE A 161 -23.46 -14.35 24.39
C ILE A 161 -22.80 -13.28 23.53
N PHE A 162 -22.27 -13.66 22.37
CA PHE A 162 -22.02 -12.71 21.29
C PHE A 162 -23.37 -12.21 20.79
N GLY A 163 -23.79 -11.06 21.31
CA GLY A 163 -24.84 -10.26 20.69
C GLY A 163 -24.33 -9.76 19.35
N ASN A 164 -24.69 -10.45 18.28
CA ASN A 164 -24.60 -9.90 16.92
C ASN A 164 -25.58 -8.72 16.84
N CYS A 165 -25.07 -7.49 17.01
CA CYS A 165 -25.74 -6.33 16.44
C CYS A 165 -25.56 -6.40 14.92
N TRP A 166 -26.67 -6.71 14.25
CA TRP A 166 -26.90 -6.38 12.85
C TRP A 166 -27.07 -4.87 12.69
#